data_AF-A0A7X0TTU8-F1
#
_entry.id   AF-A0A7X0TTU8-F1
#
_cell.length_a   1.000
_cell.length_b   1.000
_cell.length_c   1.000
_cell.angle_alpha   90.00
_cell.angle_beta   90.00
_cell.angle_gamma   90.00
#
_symmetry.space_group_name_H-M   'P 1'
#
loop_
_entity.id
_entity.type
_entity.pdbx_description
1 polymer ?
#
loop_
_entity_poly.entity_id
_entity_poly.type
_entity_poly.pdbx_seq_one_letter_code
_entity_poly.pdbx_strand_id
1 'polypeptide(L)'
;MMLEIYIGLSAIIGLVVIFDGYVVVKNNGVVETNQIIVLTTTIEFVWAIVSVFALFTLNFQQWQILIPVLYLTHNIIGWVYGVLLVSKLPKEPVNKVMVLLWYAKFGFNFGVVFTLACGFILYQMYL
;
A
#
# COMPACT_ATOMS: atom_id res chain seq x y z
N MET A 1 5.56 22.96 0.15
CA MET A 1 6.28 22.22 1.22
C MET A 1 5.49 21.06 1.83
N MET A 2 4.39 21.26 2.59
CA MET A 2 3.68 20.15 3.25
C MET A 2 3.15 19.08 2.27
N LEU A 3 2.64 19.51 1.11
CA LEU A 3 2.17 18.60 0.07
C LEU A 3 3.31 17.81 -0.60
N GLU A 4 4.43 18.47 -0.91
CA GLU A 4 5.62 17.81 -1.46
C GLU A 4 6.15 16.74 -0.51
N ILE A 5 6.18 17.04 0.80
CA ILE A 5 6.57 16.07 1.83
C ILE A 5 5.62 14.88 1.82
N TYR A 6 4.30 15.13 1.78
CA TYR A 6 3.31 14.05 1.72
C TYR A 6 3.50 13.15 0.48
N ILE A 7 3.70 13.73 -0.71
CA ILE A 7 3.88 12.95 -1.94
C ILE A 7 5.24 12.23 -1.93
N GLY A 8 6.30 12.87 -1.43
CA GLY A 8 7.63 12.27 -1.26
C GLY A 8 7.60 11.07 -0.34
N LEU A 9 6.97 11.19 0.82
CA LEU A 9 6.78 10.08 1.75
C LEU A 9 5.86 9.00 1.15
N SER A 10 4.83 9.38 0.38
CA SER A 10 3.99 8.41 -0.33
C SER A 10 4.79 7.59 -1.36
N ALA A 11 5.79 8.17 -2.02
CA ALA A 11 6.68 7.43 -2.90
C ALA A 11 7.48 6.36 -2.13
N ILE A 12 7.97 6.69 -0.93
CA ILE A 12 8.66 5.76 -0.02
C ILE A 12 7.72 4.64 0.41
N ILE A 13 6.47 4.96 0.73
CA ILE A 13 5.45 3.95 1.08
C ILE A 13 5.17 3.03 -0.11
N GLY A 14 5.14 3.54 -1.32
CA GLY A 14 5.05 2.69 -2.51
C GLY A 14 6.21 1.68 -2.60
N LEU A 15 7.43 2.05 -2.20
CA LEU A 15 8.55 1.11 -2.12
C LEU A 15 8.35 0.03 -1.05
N VAL A 16 7.71 0.38 0.07
CA VAL A 16 7.33 -0.59 1.11
C VAL A 16 6.31 -1.59 0.55
N VAL A 17 5.29 -1.11 -0.16
CA VAL A 17 4.28 -1.98 -0.82
C VAL A 17 4.92 -2.89 -1.86
N ILE A 18 5.90 -2.39 -2.63
CA ILE A 18 6.67 -3.21 -3.57
C ILE A 18 7.42 -4.32 -2.83
N PHE A 19 8.07 -3.99 -1.71
CA PHE A 19 8.79 -4.96 -0.90
C PHE A 19 7.86 -6.07 -0.39
N ASP A 20 6.72 -5.71 0.22
CA ASP A 20 5.76 -6.68 0.73
C ASP A 20 5.19 -7.55 -0.40
N GLY A 21 4.76 -6.92 -1.50
CA GLY A 21 4.30 -7.65 -2.69
C GLY A 21 5.36 -8.61 -3.25
N TYR A 22 6.63 -8.18 -3.30
CA TYR A 22 7.73 -9.01 -3.77
C TYR A 22 7.96 -10.23 -2.87
N VAL A 23 7.95 -10.04 -1.54
CA VAL A 23 8.13 -11.15 -0.59
C VAL A 23 7.02 -12.20 -0.78
N VAL A 24 5.77 -11.78 -0.90
CA VAL A 24 4.64 -12.69 -1.10
C VAL A 24 4.71 -13.40 -2.46
N VAL A 25 5.06 -12.69 -3.53
CA VAL A 25 5.23 -13.28 -4.87
C VAL A 25 6.39 -14.29 -4.89
N LYS A 26 7.53 -13.94 -4.28
CA LYS A 26 8.70 -14.82 -4.16
C LYS A 26 8.38 -16.10 -3.40
N ASN A 27 7.52 -16.02 -2.39
CA ASN A 27 7.07 -17.14 -1.58
C ASN A 27 5.82 -17.85 -2.16
N ASN A 28 5.51 -17.66 -3.45
CA ASN A 28 4.36 -18.28 -4.13
C ASN A 28 3.00 -18.06 -3.45
N GLY A 29 2.79 -16.86 -2.88
CA GLY A 29 1.56 -16.51 -2.19
C GLY A 29 1.53 -16.86 -0.71
N VAL A 30 2.59 -17.48 -0.17
CA VAL A 30 2.69 -17.76 1.27
C VAL A 30 3.15 -16.52 2.02
N VAL A 31 2.30 -16.03 2.92
CA VAL A 31 2.61 -14.98 3.89
C VAL A 31 2.98 -15.65 5.20
N GLU A 32 4.22 -15.48 5.65
CA GLU A 32 4.68 -15.92 6.96
C GLU A 32 4.78 -14.71 7.89
N THR A 33 4.11 -14.78 9.05
CA THR A 33 4.12 -13.68 10.01
C THR A 33 5.49 -13.58 10.66
N ASN A 34 6.28 -12.58 10.24
CA ASN A 34 7.57 -12.24 10.84
C ASN A 34 7.62 -10.75 11.20
N GLN A 35 8.62 -10.35 11.98
CA GLN A 35 8.72 -8.97 12.48
C GLN A 35 8.81 -7.91 11.37
N ILE A 36 9.43 -8.24 10.23
CA ILE A 36 9.57 -7.33 9.10
C ILE A 36 8.20 -7.09 8.45
N ILE A 37 7.47 -8.17 8.16
CA ILE A 37 6.12 -8.09 7.55
C ILE A 37 5.16 -7.36 8.49
N VAL A 38 5.23 -7.59 9.80
CA VAL A 38 4.41 -6.85 10.77
C VAL A 38 4.76 -5.36 10.75
N LEU A 39 6.04 -5.01 10.67
CA LEU A 39 6.47 -3.62 10.63
C LEU A 39 6.00 -2.91 9.35
N THR A 40 6.23 -3.50 8.18
CA THR A 40 5.86 -2.92 6.88
C THR A 40 4.35 -2.76 6.75
N THR A 41 3.57 -3.79 7.06
CA THR A 41 2.10 -3.71 7.05
C THR A 41 1.55 -2.70 8.06
N THR A 42 2.19 -2.53 9.22
CA THR A 42 1.83 -1.47 10.18
C THR A 42 2.09 -0.08 9.61
N ILE A 43 3.24 0.13 8.96
CA ILE A 43 3.58 1.39 8.30
C ILE A 43 2.55 1.72 7.21
N GLU A 44 2.21 0.74 6.38
CA GLU A 44 1.19 0.90 5.32
C GLU A 44 -0.18 1.26 5.90
N PHE A 45 -0.61 0.56 6.96
CA PHE A 45 -1.88 0.84 7.63
C PHE A 45 -1.93 2.26 8.22
N VAL A 46 -0.87 2.68 8.90
CA VAL A 46 -0.75 4.05 9.42
C VAL A 46 -0.78 5.07 8.27
N TRP A 47 -0.12 4.77 7.15
CA TRP A 47 -0.13 5.66 5.99
C TRP A 47 -1.51 5.79 5.34
N ALA A 48 -2.36 4.77 5.44
CA ALA A 48 -3.75 4.86 4.97
C ALA A 48 -4.51 5.90 5.79
N ILE A 49 -4.34 5.91 7.12
CA ILE A 49 -4.92 6.92 8.02
C ILE A 49 -4.39 8.32 7.67
N VAL A 50 -3.07 8.45 7.48
CA VAL A 50 -2.44 9.72 7.06
C VAL A 50 -3.02 10.19 5.73
N SER A 51 -3.27 9.29 4.78
CA SER A 51 -3.84 9.61 3.47
C SER A 51 -5.30 10.06 3.56
N VAL A 52 -6.10 9.50 4.47
CA VAL A 52 -7.43 10.05 4.79
C VAL A 52 -7.29 11.47 5.33
N PHE A 53 -6.42 11.69 6.31
CA PHE A 53 -6.24 13.02 6.89
C PHE A 53 -5.75 14.04 5.86
N ALA A 54 -4.85 13.63 4.96
CA ALA A 54 -4.34 14.45 3.89
C ALA A 54 -5.47 14.98 2.99
N LEU A 55 -6.46 14.13 2.63
CA LEU A 55 -7.63 14.54 1.82
C LEU A 55 -8.44 15.69 2.42
N PHE A 56 -8.44 15.83 3.75
CA PHE A 56 -9.21 16.87 4.44
C PHE A 56 -8.38 18.08 4.86
N THR A 57 -7.05 18.00 4.79
CA THR A 57 -6.16 19.05 5.34
C THR A 57 -5.20 19.66 4.34
N LEU A 58 -4.90 18.95 3.23
CA LEU A 58 -4.04 19.47 2.18
C LEU A 58 -4.86 19.98 1.00
N ASN A 59 -4.39 21.06 0.38
CA ASN A 59 -4.96 21.61 -0.84
C ASN A 59 -4.30 20.96 -2.05
N PHE A 60 -4.99 19.99 -2.65
CA PHE A 60 -4.53 19.34 -3.88
C PHE A 60 -4.96 20.13 -5.11
N GLN A 61 -4.07 20.23 -6.09
CA GLN A 61 -4.34 20.78 -7.41
C GLN A 61 -4.21 19.69 -8.48
N GLN A 62 -5.05 19.77 -9.51
CA GLN A 62 -5.00 18.90 -10.69
C GLN A 62 -4.94 17.40 -10.31
N TRP A 63 -3.89 16.70 -10.72
CA TRP A 63 -3.70 15.27 -10.57
C TRP A 63 -3.16 14.85 -9.18
N GLN A 64 -2.76 15.80 -8.33
CA GLN A 64 -2.17 15.53 -7.01
C GLN A 64 -3.12 14.76 -6.09
N ILE A 65 -4.43 15.00 -6.22
CA ILE A 65 -5.46 14.31 -5.43
C ILE A 65 -5.52 12.80 -5.74
N LEU A 66 -5.00 12.36 -6.89
CA LEU A 66 -4.99 10.94 -7.23
C LEU A 66 -4.09 10.13 -6.30
N ILE A 67 -3.06 10.72 -5.70
CA ILE A 67 -2.13 10.00 -4.81
C ILE A 67 -2.87 9.43 -3.59
N PRO A 68 -3.52 10.22 -2.73
CA PRO A 68 -4.28 9.66 -1.63
C PRO A 68 -5.44 8.76 -2.10
N VAL A 69 -6.12 9.13 -3.19
CA VAL A 69 -7.28 8.37 -3.68
C VAL A 69 -6.90 6.97 -4.16
N LEU A 70 -5.82 6.83 -4.94
CA LEU A 70 -5.32 5.54 -5.40
C LEU A 70 -4.85 4.68 -4.23
N TYR A 71 -4.13 5.27 -3.29
CA TYR A 71 -3.63 4.57 -2.11
C TYR A 71 -4.76 4.03 -1.23
N LEU A 72 -5.78 4.85 -0.96
CA LEU A 72 -6.95 4.44 -0.19
C LEU A 72 -7.79 3.39 -0.93
N THR A 73 -7.97 3.55 -2.24
CA THR A 73 -8.69 2.55 -3.05
C THR A 73 -8.01 1.18 -2.98
N HIS A 74 -6.69 1.15 -3.11
CA HIS A 74 -5.92 -0.08 -2.95
C HIS A 74 -6.10 -0.70 -1.56
N ASN A 75 -5.99 0.10 -0.50
CA ASN A 75 -6.17 -0.37 0.88
C ASN A 75 -7.58 -0.92 1.13
N ILE A 76 -8.63 -0.23 0.67
CA ILE A 76 -10.02 -0.69 0.83
C ILE A 76 -10.21 -2.05 0.14
N ILE A 77 -9.73 -2.20 -1.10
CA ILE A 77 -9.79 -3.49 -1.81
C ILE A 77 -9.03 -4.56 -1.02
N GLY A 78 -7.87 -4.23 -0.48
CA GLY A 78 -7.06 -5.16 0.29
C GLY A 78 -7.67 -5.56 1.62
N TRP A 79 -8.35 -4.65 2.32
CA TRP A 79 -9.08 -4.98 3.55
C TRP A 79 -10.30 -5.84 3.26
N VAL A 80 -11.06 -5.55 2.20
CA VAL A 80 -12.17 -6.41 1.77
C VAL A 80 -11.65 -7.83 1.47
N TYR A 81 -10.56 -7.94 0.71
CA TYR A 81 -9.93 -9.23 0.44
C TYR A 81 -9.41 -9.91 1.72
N GLY A 82 -8.79 -9.16 2.62
CA GLY A 82 -8.28 -9.65 3.91
C GLY A 82 -9.38 -10.19 4.82
N VAL A 83 -10.52 -9.51 4.93
CA VAL A 83 -11.69 -9.99 5.68
C VAL A 83 -12.22 -11.29 5.08
N LEU A 84 -12.34 -11.37 3.75
CA LEU A 84 -12.74 -12.59 3.05
C LEU A 84 -11.75 -13.73 3.29
N LEU A 85 -10.45 -13.43 3.35
CA LEU A 85 -9.41 -14.42 3.61
C LEU A 85 -9.50 -14.95 5.05
N VAL A 86 -9.59 -14.06 6.04
CA VAL A 86 -9.71 -14.42 7.46
C VAL A 86 -10.98 -15.24 7.72
N SER A 87 -12.10 -14.93 7.03
CA SER A 87 -13.35 -15.69 7.17
C SER A 87 -13.23 -17.17 6.78
N LYS A 88 -12.20 -17.53 6.01
CA LYS A 88 -11.93 -18.90 5.54
C LYS A 88 -10.83 -19.61 6.33
N LEU A 89 -10.16 -18.93 7.26
CA LEU A 89 -9.11 -19.53 8.08
C LEU A 89 -9.71 -20.36 9.21
N PRO A 90 -9.04 -21.45 9.64
CA PRO A 90 -9.41 -22.16 10.85
C PRO A 90 -9.32 -21.25 12.08
N LYS A 91 -10.08 -21.55 13.14
CA LYS A 91 -10.11 -20.75 14.38
C LYS A 91 -8.81 -20.82 15.19
N GLU A 92 -7.94 -21.78 14.87
CA GLU A 92 -6.64 -21.94 15.51
C GLU A 92 -5.62 -20.95 14.90
N PRO A 93 -4.68 -20.43 15.69
CA PRO A 93 -3.67 -19.50 15.19
C PRO A 93 -2.80 -20.18 14.13
N VAL A 94 -2.75 -19.58 12.93
CA VAL A 94 -1.92 -20.04 11.83
C VAL A 94 -0.82 -19.02 11.55
N ASN A 95 0.44 -19.45 11.58
CA ASN A 95 1.59 -18.59 11.30
C ASN A 95 1.83 -18.36 9.81
N LYS A 96 1.09 -19.07 8.95
CA LYS A 96 1.21 -19.01 7.49
C LYS A 96 -0.17 -18.85 6.88
N VAL A 97 -0.32 -17.87 6.01
CA VAL A 97 -1.56 -17.62 5.28
C VAL A 97 -1.28 -17.67 3.79
N MET A 98 -2.10 -18.42 3.07
CA MET A 98 -2.02 -18.53 1.61
C MET A 98 -2.88 -17.43 0.96
N VAL A 99 -2.24 -16.56 0.20
CA VAL A 99 -2.87 -15.51 -0.59
C VAL A 99 -2.86 -15.92 -2.07
N LEU A 100 -3.93 -15.61 -2.81
CA LEU A 100 -3.99 -15.86 -4.25
C LEU A 100 -2.86 -15.12 -4.98
N LEU A 101 -2.12 -15.84 -5.82
CA LEU A 101 -0.93 -15.31 -6.49
C LEU A 101 -1.25 -14.12 -7.41
N TRP A 102 -2.42 -14.10 -8.04
CA TRP A 102 -2.84 -12.95 -8.86
C TRP A 102 -3.00 -11.68 -8.01
N TYR A 103 -3.50 -11.82 -6.78
CA TYR A 103 -3.68 -10.71 -5.85
C TYR A 103 -2.32 -10.22 -5.33
N ALA A 104 -1.40 -11.14 -5.01
CA ALA A 104 -0.03 -10.78 -4.63
C ALA A 104 0.69 -10.01 -5.75
N LYS A 105 0.56 -10.46 -7.01
CA LYS A 105 1.09 -9.74 -8.18
C LYS A 105 0.42 -8.39 -8.37
N PHE A 106 -0.89 -8.29 -8.12
CA PHE A 106 -1.60 -7.01 -8.18
C PHE A 106 -1.03 -6.02 -7.16
N GLY A 107 -0.82 -6.42 -5.90
CA GLY A 107 -0.22 -5.57 -4.87
C GLY A 107 1.18 -5.09 -5.25
N PHE A 108 2.04 -5.99 -5.73
CA PHE A 108 3.37 -5.63 -6.22
C PHE A 108 3.32 -4.59 -7.35
N ASN A 109 2.50 -4.82 -8.38
CA ASN A 109 2.38 -3.91 -9.51
C ASN A 109 1.76 -2.57 -9.10
N PHE A 110 0.80 -2.57 -8.17
CA PHE A 110 0.25 -1.36 -7.60
C PHE A 110 1.35 -0.52 -6.95
N GLY A 111 2.21 -1.12 -6.12
CA GLY A 111 3.34 -0.42 -5.50
C GLY A 111 4.24 0.26 -6.54
N VAL A 112 4.59 -0.44 -7.63
CA VAL A 112 5.39 0.12 -8.73
C VAL A 112 4.70 1.32 -9.38
N VAL A 113 3.45 1.17 -9.80
CA VAL A 113 2.69 2.25 -10.45
C VAL A 113 2.50 3.43 -9.50
N PHE A 114 2.23 3.16 -8.22
CA PHE A 114 2.03 4.19 -7.21
C PHE A 114 3.30 4.99 -6.94
N THR A 115 4.46 4.33 -6.79
CA THR A 115 5.76 5.01 -6.64
C THR A 115 6.07 5.88 -7.86
N LEU A 116 5.86 5.36 -9.08
CA LEU A 116 6.08 6.13 -10.30
C LEU A 116 5.14 7.32 -10.42
N ALA A 117 3.87 7.17 -10.05
CA ALA A 117 2.91 8.26 -10.02
C ALA A 117 3.31 9.36 -9.03
N CYS A 118 3.76 8.99 -7.83
CA CYS A 118 4.27 9.95 -6.85
C CYS A 118 5.49 10.71 -7.41
N GLY A 119 6.45 10.00 -8.00
CA GLY A 119 7.64 10.60 -8.62
C GLY A 119 7.30 11.54 -9.77
N PHE A 120 6.36 11.16 -10.63
CA PHE A 120 5.89 12.00 -11.73
C PHE A 120 5.23 13.29 -11.23
N ILE A 121 4.36 13.20 -10.22
CA ILE A 121 3.70 14.39 -9.66
C ILE A 121 4.72 15.29 -8.97
N LEU A 122 5.67 14.74 -8.20
CA LEU A 122 6.75 15.53 -7.61
C LEU A 122 7.54 16.27 -8.69
N TYR A 123 7.92 15.58 -9.77
CA TYR A 123 8.62 16.20 -10.89
C TYR A 123 7.80 17.34 -11.52
N GLN A 124 6.50 17.14 -11.73
CA GLN A 124 5.60 18.17 -12.26
C GLN A 124 5.49 19.40 -11.34
N MET A 125 5.61 19.23 -10.02
CA MET A 125 5.53 20.35 -9.06
C MET A 125 6.77 21.27 -9.09
N TYR A 126 7.89 20.80 -9.63
CA TYR A 126 9.13 21.57 -9.74
C TYR A 126 9.39 22.13 -11.15
N LEU A 127 8.47 21.88 -12.10
CA LEU A 127 8.44 22.49 -13.43
C LEU A 127 7.63 23.79 -13.40
#